data_AF-A0A3C0VZX6-F1
#
_entry.id   AF-A0A3C0VZX6-F1
#
_cell.length_a   1.000
_cell.length_b   1.000
_cell.length_c   1.000
_cell.angle_alpha   90.00
_cell.angle_beta   90.00
_cell.angle_gamma   90.00
#
_symmetry.space_group_name_H-M   'P 1'
#
loop_
_entity.id
_entity.type
_entity.pdbx_description
1 polymer ?
#
loop_
_entity_poly.entity_id
_entity_poly.type
_entity_poly.pdbx_seq_one_letter_code
_entity_poly.pdbx_strand_id
1 'polypeptide(L)'
;YETPEQAVTSAKCLVAAGAEGVKAEGGQAILPQVEAIVAAGIPFLGHLGMLPQSVVEGGGYRIKGRDDEQRDALLVDSQALGQAGAFGIVLELVTPTVAAEITGLVGIPTIGIGSGDDCDGQILVTTDLLGTSPDFIPRHIRPEELLRDRMVGMIRGWKNGLAKRKP
;
A
#
# COMPACT_ATOMS: atom_id res chain seq x y z
N TYR A 1 -1.65 -15.26 -5.04
CA TYR A 1 -0.99 -16.04 -3.98
C TYR A 1 -2.06 -16.88 -3.28
N GLU A 2 -2.83 -17.65 -4.03
CA GLU A 2 -4.05 -18.31 -3.55
C GLU A 2 -3.74 -19.55 -2.70
N THR A 3 -2.69 -20.30 -3.04
CA THR A 3 -2.16 -21.39 -2.21
C THR A 3 -0.74 -21.09 -1.73
N PRO A 4 -0.25 -21.73 -0.66
CA PRO A 4 1.12 -21.56 -0.19
C PRO A 4 2.17 -21.85 -1.26
N GLU A 5 2.00 -22.91 -2.04
CA GLU A 5 2.93 -23.31 -3.10
C GLU A 5 2.98 -22.26 -4.23
N GLN A 6 1.80 -21.75 -4.61
CA GLN A 6 1.70 -20.70 -5.62
C GLN A 6 2.31 -19.39 -5.10
N ALA A 7 2.08 -19.06 -3.82
CA ALA A 7 2.62 -17.87 -3.16
C ALA A 7 4.15 -17.88 -3.16
N VAL A 8 4.78 -18.99 -2.75
CA VAL A 8 6.24 -19.18 -2.79
C VAL A 8 6.78 -19.10 -4.22
N THR A 9 6.12 -19.75 -5.18
CA THR A 9 6.55 -19.73 -6.59
C THR A 9 6.54 -18.31 -7.13
N SER A 10 5.48 -17.55 -6.86
CA SER A 10 5.34 -16.16 -7.29
C SER A 10 6.37 -15.26 -6.62
N ALA A 11 6.60 -15.45 -5.32
CA ALA A 11 7.57 -14.69 -4.55
C ALA A 11 9.00 -14.91 -5.07
N LYS A 12 9.38 -16.15 -5.39
CA LYS A 12 10.69 -16.46 -5.99
C LYS A 12 10.87 -15.79 -7.34
N CYS A 13 9.84 -15.72 -8.17
CA CYS A 13 9.90 -15.03 -9.46
C CYS A 13 10.17 -13.52 -9.27
N LEU A 14 9.51 -12.88 -8.30
CA LEU A 14 9.73 -11.46 -8.00
C LEU A 14 11.14 -11.20 -7.46
N VAL A 15 11.64 -12.06 -6.56
CA VAL A 15 13.01 -11.97 -6.04
C VAL A 15 14.04 -12.18 -7.16
N ALA A 16 13.82 -13.16 -8.04
CA ALA A 16 14.68 -13.38 -9.20
C ALA A 16 14.68 -12.18 -10.18
N ALA A 17 13.60 -11.39 -10.21
CA ALA A 17 13.50 -10.16 -10.99
C ALA A 17 14.13 -8.93 -10.28
N GLY A 18 14.67 -9.10 -9.07
CA GLY A 18 15.41 -8.07 -8.34
C GLY A 18 14.71 -7.51 -7.10
N ALA A 19 13.55 -8.05 -6.70
CA ALA A 19 12.93 -7.65 -5.44
C ALA A 19 13.69 -8.23 -4.22
N GLU A 20 13.84 -7.45 -3.16
CA GLU A 20 14.46 -7.90 -1.90
C GLU A 20 13.46 -8.53 -0.92
N GLY A 21 12.17 -8.41 -1.22
CA GLY A 21 11.07 -8.96 -0.44
C GLY A 21 9.76 -8.83 -1.22
N VAL A 22 8.67 -9.34 -0.64
CA VAL A 22 7.34 -9.32 -1.27
C VAL A 22 6.28 -8.81 -0.31
N LYS A 23 5.24 -8.19 -0.86
CA LYS A 23 4.07 -7.70 -0.12
C LYS A 23 2.80 -8.40 -0.62
N ALA A 24 1.94 -8.85 0.29
CA ALA A 24 0.61 -9.37 -0.04
C ALA A 24 -0.46 -8.80 0.89
N GLU A 25 -1.70 -8.76 0.40
CA GLU A 25 -2.88 -8.28 1.12
C GLU A 25 -3.57 -9.41 1.87
N GLY A 26 -3.84 -9.18 3.15
CA GLY A 26 -4.54 -10.11 4.04
C GLY A 26 -3.83 -10.30 5.38
N GLY A 27 -4.62 -10.61 6.41
CA GLY A 27 -4.15 -11.00 7.74
C GLY A 27 -4.19 -12.50 7.93
N GLN A 28 -4.95 -12.97 8.92
CA GLN A 28 -5.08 -14.40 9.25
C GLN A 28 -5.44 -15.29 8.06
N ALA A 29 -6.25 -14.76 7.13
CA ALA A 29 -6.72 -15.48 5.94
C ALA A 29 -5.61 -15.96 5.00
N ILE A 30 -4.40 -15.38 5.09
CA ILE A 30 -3.26 -15.75 4.24
C ILE A 30 -2.06 -16.28 5.03
N LEU A 31 -2.22 -16.59 6.32
CA LEU A 31 -1.11 -17.05 7.16
C LEU A 31 -0.35 -18.26 6.59
N PRO A 32 -1.01 -19.31 6.07
CA PRO A 32 -0.29 -20.44 5.47
C PRO A 32 0.65 -20.02 4.32
N GLN A 33 0.25 -18.99 3.56
CA GLN A 33 1.05 -18.42 2.48
C GLN A 33 2.23 -17.60 3.02
N VAL A 34 1.99 -16.78 4.05
CA VAL A 34 3.04 -15.98 4.71
C VAL A 34 4.12 -16.90 5.29
N GLU A 35 3.70 -17.90 6.08
CA GLU A 35 4.61 -18.86 6.70
C GLU A 35 5.44 -19.61 5.65
N ALA A 36 4.82 -20.03 4.53
CA ALA A 36 5.53 -20.70 3.45
C ALA A 36 6.56 -19.77 2.75
N ILE A 37 6.22 -18.50 2.53
CA ILE A 37 7.14 -17.49 1.96
C ILE A 37 8.33 -17.26 2.90
N VAL A 38 8.06 -17.04 4.19
CA VAL A 38 9.10 -16.79 5.20
C VAL A 38 9.99 -18.03 5.37
N ALA A 39 9.41 -19.25 5.40
CA ALA A 39 10.16 -20.51 5.47
C ALA A 39 11.04 -20.73 4.22
N ALA A 40 10.67 -20.16 3.08
CA ALA A 40 11.50 -20.15 1.87
C ALA A 40 12.63 -19.11 1.91
N GLY A 41 12.78 -18.36 3.01
CA GLY A 41 13.82 -17.36 3.22
C GLY A 41 13.56 -16.02 2.54
N ILE A 42 12.31 -15.74 2.14
CA ILE A 42 11.94 -14.50 1.44
C ILE A 42 11.31 -13.52 2.45
N PRO A 43 11.86 -12.29 2.60
CA PRO A 43 11.27 -11.26 3.46
C PRO A 43 9.84 -10.91 3.02
N PHE A 44 8.93 -10.87 3.99
CA PHE A 44 7.52 -10.60 3.75
C PHE A 44 7.04 -9.30 4.44
N LEU A 45 6.37 -8.44 3.68
CA LEU A 45 5.71 -7.24 4.15
C LEU A 45 4.18 -7.47 4.17
N GLY A 46 3.56 -7.32 5.33
CA GLY A 46 2.11 -7.41 5.47
C GLY A 46 1.38 -6.21 4.87
N HIS A 47 0.11 -6.39 4.53
CA HIS A 47 -0.79 -5.28 4.19
C HIS A 47 -2.19 -5.53 4.79
N LEU A 48 -2.59 -4.65 5.71
CA LEU A 48 -3.88 -4.65 6.40
C LEU A 48 -4.64 -3.33 6.21
N GLY A 49 -5.91 -3.32 6.61
CA GLY A 49 -6.80 -2.19 6.45
C GLY A 49 -7.68 -2.34 5.21
N MET A 50 -7.74 -1.30 4.38
CA MET A 50 -8.41 -1.35 3.09
C MET A 50 -7.50 -2.09 2.10
N LEU A 51 -8.00 -3.17 1.51
CA LEU A 51 -7.25 -4.03 0.59
C LEU A 51 -7.70 -3.74 -0.85
N PRO A 52 -6.90 -3.04 -1.67
CA PRO A 52 -7.29 -2.70 -3.03
C PRO A 52 -7.65 -3.90 -3.93
N GLN A 53 -7.04 -5.08 -3.72
CA GLN A 53 -7.34 -6.30 -4.48
C GLN A 53 -8.76 -6.84 -4.20
N SER A 54 -9.37 -6.43 -3.08
CA SER A 54 -10.73 -6.81 -2.68
C SER A 54 -11.65 -5.59 -2.56
N VAL A 55 -11.41 -4.55 -3.37
CA VAL A 55 -12.15 -3.28 -3.29
C VAL A 55 -13.65 -3.44 -3.58
N VAL A 56 -14.04 -4.39 -4.44
CA VAL A 56 -15.45 -4.63 -4.78
C VAL A 56 -16.16 -5.30 -3.61
N GLU A 57 -15.58 -6.39 -3.11
CA GLU A 57 -16.07 -7.14 -1.95
C GLU A 57 -16.07 -6.27 -0.69
N GLY A 58 -15.09 -5.39 -0.56
CA GLY A 58 -14.93 -4.44 0.54
C GLY A 58 -15.87 -3.23 0.50
N GLY A 59 -16.68 -3.09 -0.57
CA GLY A 59 -17.66 -2.00 -0.71
C GLY A 59 -17.03 -0.64 -1.07
N GLY A 60 -15.90 -0.66 -1.77
CA GLY A 60 -15.13 0.51 -2.19
C GLY A 60 -14.01 0.89 -1.21
N TYR A 61 -13.36 2.02 -1.51
CA TYR A 61 -12.31 2.62 -0.68
C TYR A 61 -12.88 3.17 0.63
N ARG A 62 -13.00 2.32 1.65
CA ARG A 62 -13.55 2.66 2.97
C ARG A 62 -12.50 2.56 4.06
N ILE A 63 -12.54 3.54 4.96
CA ILE A 63 -11.73 3.54 6.19
C ILE A 63 -12.14 2.37 7.09
N LYS A 64 -11.15 1.67 7.64
CA LYS A 64 -11.29 0.52 8.56
C LYS A 64 -10.96 0.90 10.01
N GLY A 65 -11.38 0.08 10.95
CA GLY A 65 -11.17 0.32 12.39
C GLY A 65 -12.11 1.39 12.95
N ARG A 66 -13.34 1.46 12.43
CA ARG A 66 -14.36 2.44 12.85
C ARG A 66 -15.17 2.01 14.07
N ASP A 67 -15.25 0.71 14.28
CA ASP A 67 -15.96 0.06 15.38
C ASP A 67 -15.02 -0.93 16.07
N ASP A 68 -15.41 -1.37 17.27
CA ASP A 68 -14.60 -2.26 18.11
C ASP A 68 -14.32 -3.60 17.41
N GLU A 69 -15.28 -4.12 16.64
CA GLU A 69 -15.12 -5.38 15.91
C GLU A 69 -14.03 -5.28 14.84
N GLN A 70 -14.04 -4.21 14.03
CA GLN A 70 -12.99 -3.97 13.04
C GLN A 70 -11.64 -3.68 13.67
N ARG A 71 -11.61 -2.95 14.79
CA ARG A 71 -10.38 -2.73 15.56
C ARG A 71 -9.81 -4.07 15.98
N ASP A 72 -10.59 -4.89 16.67
CA ASP A 72 -10.12 -6.16 17.24
C ASP A 72 -9.65 -7.11 16.15
N ALA A 73 -10.36 -7.17 15.01
CA ALA A 73 -9.93 -7.95 13.85
C ALA A 73 -8.56 -7.49 13.31
N LEU A 74 -8.34 -6.17 13.17
CA LEU A 74 -7.06 -5.64 12.72
C LEU A 74 -5.92 -5.89 13.71
N LEU A 75 -6.18 -5.79 15.02
CA LEU A 75 -5.18 -6.10 16.04
C LEU A 75 -4.75 -7.56 15.96
N VAL A 76 -5.71 -8.49 15.90
CA VAL A 76 -5.42 -9.93 15.78
C VAL A 76 -4.66 -10.23 14.49
N ASP A 77 -5.10 -9.68 13.36
CA ASP A 77 -4.42 -9.87 12.07
C ASP A 77 -2.99 -9.33 12.09
N SER A 78 -2.77 -8.16 12.70
CA SER A 78 -1.46 -7.52 12.77
C SER A 78 -0.47 -8.32 13.63
N GLN A 79 -0.94 -8.84 14.77
CA GLN A 79 -0.15 -9.72 15.62
C GLN A 79 0.18 -11.03 14.92
N ALA A 80 -0.79 -11.62 14.22
CA ALA A 80 -0.60 -12.87 13.51
C ALA A 80 0.45 -12.74 12.40
N LEU A 81 0.43 -11.64 11.64
CA LEU A 81 1.46 -11.35 10.64
C LEU A 81 2.85 -11.17 11.26
N GLY A 82 2.94 -10.44 12.38
CA GLY A 82 4.20 -10.28 13.10
C GLY A 82 4.76 -11.61 13.61
N GLN A 83 3.90 -12.46 14.19
CA GLN A 83 4.27 -13.80 14.66
C GLN A 83 4.69 -14.73 13.52
N ALA A 84 4.07 -14.61 12.34
CA ALA A 84 4.44 -15.37 11.15
C ALA A 84 5.78 -14.93 10.52
N GLY A 85 6.40 -13.87 11.04
CA GLY A 85 7.71 -13.39 10.59
C GLY A 85 7.66 -12.30 9.52
N ALA A 86 6.54 -11.59 9.39
CA ALA A 86 6.52 -10.36 8.60
C ALA A 86 7.54 -9.36 9.17
N PHE A 87 8.32 -8.70 8.31
CA PHE A 87 9.30 -7.70 8.76
C PHE A 87 8.70 -6.31 8.97
N GLY A 88 7.45 -6.11 8.54
CA GLY A 88 6.69 -4.88 8.70
C GLY A 88 5.27 -5.03 8.15
N ILE A 89 4.44 -4.01 8.36
CA ILE A 89 3.03 -4.02 7.93
C ILE A 89 2.64 -2.68 7.34
N VAL A 90 2.09 -2.68 6.11
CA VAL A 90 1.39 -1.53 5.56
C VAL A 90 -0.02 -1.46 6.17
N LEU A 91 -0.40 -0.28 6.65
CA LEU A 91 -1.73 0.04 7.14
C LEU A 91 -2.39 1.06 6.19
N GLU A 92 -3.34 0.62 5.39
CA GLU A 92 -4.04 1.47 4.41
C GLU A 92 -5.45 1.84 4.86
N LEU A 93 -5.73 3.15 4.90
CA LEU A 93 -7.02 3.72 5.33
C LEU A 93 -7.53 3.13 6.66
N VAL A 94 -6.66 2.99 7.65
CA VAL A 94 -7.03 2.62 9.03
C VAL A 94 -7.28 3.90 9.83
N THR A 95 -8.23 3.89 10.77
CA THR A 95 -8.41 5.05 11.67
C THR A 95 -7.11 5.36 12.42
N PRO A 96 -6.72 6.63 12.59
CA PRO A 96 -5.44 6.97 13.22
C PRO A 96 -5.25 6.35 14.61
N THR A 97 -6.32 6.27 15.40
CA THR A 97 -6.32 5.64 16.73
C THR A 97 -5.94 4.16 16.69
N VAL A 98 -6.48 3.41 15.73
CA VAL A 98 -6.20 1.98 15.58
C VAL A 98 -4.82 1.77 14.96
N ALA A 99 -4.40 2.63 14.03
CA ALA A 99 -3.06 2.57 13.45
C ALA A 99 -1.97 2.81 14.52
N ALA A 100 -2.17 3.79 15.41
CA ALA A 100 -1.28 4.04 16.55
C ALA A 100 -1.22 2.84 17.51
N GLU A 101 -2.38 2.23 17.80
CA GLU A 101 -2.48 1.04 18.65
C GLU A 101 -1.73 -0.15 18.07
N ILE A 102 -1.93 -0.45 16.78
CA ILE A 102 -1.20 -1.52 16.08
C ILE A 102 0.31 -1.26 16.12
N THR A 103 0.73 -0.03 15.84
CA THR A 103 2.15 0.36 15.81
C THR A 103 2.83 0.12 17.16
N GLY A 104 2.16 0.45 18.26
CA GLY A 104 2.67 0.16 19.61
C GLY A 104 2.67 -1.33 19.99
N LEU A 105 1.91 -2.18 19.27
CA LEU A 105 1.65 -3.56 19.64
C LEU A 105 2.57 -4.59 18.97
N VAL A 106 2.84 -4.45 17.67
CA VAL A 106 3.38 -5.56 16.85
C VAL A 106 4.91 -5.72 16.89
N GLY A 107 5.64 -4.77 17.45
CA GLY A 107 7.10 -4.84 17.61
C GLY A 107 7.91 -4.84 16.28
N ILE A 108 7.23 -4.68 15.14
CA ILE A 108 7.79 -4.53 13.80
C ILE A 108 7.31 -3.21 13.19
N PRO A 109 8.08 -2.60 12.26
CA PRO A 109 7.69 -1.33 11.65
C PRO A 109 6.32 -1.36 10.97
N THR A 110 5.51 -0.33 11.22
CA THR A 110 4.29 -0.05 10.45
C THR A 110 4.50 1.07 9.43
N ILE A 111 3.84 0.95 8.28
CA ILE A 111 3.92 1.94 7.20
C ILE A 111 2.50 2.41 6.87
N GLY A 112 2.20 3.68 7.15
CA GLY A 112 0.90 4.27 6.92
C GLY A 112 0.69 4.74 5.48
N ILE A 113 -0.53 4.58 4.98
CA ILE A 113 -1.06 5.33 3.84
C ILE A 113 -2.52 5.71 4.11
N GLY A 114 -2.74 7.00 4.38
CA GLY A 114 -4.03 7.50 4.83
C GLY A 114 -4.47 6.94 6.20
N SER A 115 -3.51 6.59 7.05
CA SER A 115 -3.73 5.98 8.38
C SER A 115 -3.23 6.85 9.55
N GLY A 116 -3.05 8.16 9.32
CA GLY A 116 -2.49 9.09 10.31
C GLY A 116 -0.96 9.05 10.37
N ASP A 117 -0.41 9.82 11.31
CA ASP A 117 1.03 10.09 11.40
C ASP A 117 1.76 9.20 12.42
N ASP A 118 1.03 8.38 13.17
CA ASP A 118 1.57 7.55 14.26
C ASP A 118 2.11 6.18 13.81
N CYS A 119 2.19 5.92 12.50
CA CYS A 119 2.94 4.78 11.95
C CYS A 119 4.45 5.10 11.90
N ASP A 120 5.31 4.09 11.98
CA ASP A 120 6.77 4.30 11.96
C ASP A 120 7.30 4.88 10.64
N GLY A 121 6.57 4.66 9.56
CA GLY A 121 6.86 5.20 8.23
C GLY A 121 5.60 5.54 7.46
N GLN A 122 5.79 6.15 6.30
CA GLN A 122 4.70 6.55 5.40
C GLN A 122 5.02 6.11 3.97
N ILE A 123 3.98 5.76 3.21
CA ILE A 123 4.08 5.47 1.78
C ILE A 123 3.00 6.23 1.01
N LEU A 124 3.35 6.65 -0.20
CA LEU A 124 2.43 7.26 -1.15
C LEU A 124 2.72 6.72 -2.55
N VAL A 125 1.69 6.70 -3.39
CA VAL A 125 1.87 6.40 -4.82
C VAL A 125 2.52 7.61 -5.49
N THR A 126 3.66 7.40 -6.16
CA THR A 126 4.46 8.47 -6.76
C THR A 126 3.65 9.34 -7.73
N THR A 127 2.77 8.75 -8.53
CA THR A 127 1.94 9.50 -9.49
C THR A 127 0.93 10.41 -8.82
N ASP A 128 0.45 10.03 -7.64
CA ASP A 128 -0.50 10.83 -6.88
C ASP A 128 0.24 11.96 -6.15
N LEU A 129 1.41 11.67 -5.57
CA LEU A 129 2.30 12.67 -4.97
C LEU A 129 2.72 13.75 -5.98
N LEU A 130 3.03 13.33 -7.20
CA LEU A 130 3.47 14.20 -8.29
C LEU A 130 2.32 14.81 -9.11
N GLY A 131 1.07 14.48 -8.80
CA GLY A 131 -0.10 14.98 -9.53
C GLY A 131 -0.04 14.67 -11.03
N THR A 132 0.46 13.49 -11.40
CA THR A 132 0.52 13.02 -12.80
C THR A 132 -0.67 12.15 -13.19
N SER A 133 -1.38 11.58 -12.20
CA SER A 133 -2.61 10.83 -12.41
C SER A 133 -3.67 11.70 -13.14
N PRO A 134 -4.26 11.23 -14.26
CA PRO A 134 -5.06 12.07 -15.14
C PRO A 134 -6.45 12.44 -14.60
N ASP A 135 -7.06 11.55 -13.81
CA ASP A 135 -8.50 11.58 -13.54
C ASP A 135 -8.86 11.54 -12.05
N PHE A 136 -7.89 11.28 -11.15
CA PHE A 136 -8.16 11.11 -9.72
C PHE A 136 -6.90 11.33 -8.89
N ILE A 137 -7.04 12.12 -7.82
CA ILE A 137 -6.06 12.20 -6.72
C ILE A 137 -6.80 11.78 -5.45
N PRO A 138 -6.34 10.74 -4.74
CA PRO A 138 -6.97 10.30 -3.49
C PRO A 138 -7.06 11.41 -2.45
N ARG A 139 -8.15 11.44 -1.66
CA ARG A 139 -8.41 12.51 -0.69
C ARG A 139 -7.35 12.65 0.41
N HIS A 140 -6.64 11.57 0.72
CA HIS A 140 -5.57 11.56 1.72
C HIS A 140 -4.23 12.08 1.15
N ILE A 141 -4.19 12.46 -0.13
CA ILE A 141 -2.99 12.95 -0.81
C ILE A 141 -3.17 14.43 -1.14
N ARG A 142 -2.14 15.21 -0.84
CA ARG A 142 -1.97 16.57 -1.35
C ARG A 142 -0.75 16.55 -2.25
N PRO A 143 -0.91 16.62 -3.58
CA PRO A 143 0.24 16.62 -4.48
C PRO A 143 1.13 17.83 -4.19
N GLU A 144 2.44 17.61 -4.24
CA GLU A 144 3.42 18.70 -4.12
C GLU A 144 3.36 19.62 -5.34
N GLU A 145 3.10 19.06 -6.52
CA GLU A 145 2.91 19.78 -7.77
C GLU A 145 1.87 19.05 -8.63
N LEU A 146 1.12 19.79 -9.45
CA LEU A 146 0.27 19.22 -10.50
C LEU A 146 1.09 19.10 -11.79
N LEU A 147 2.06 18.16 -11.80
CA LEU A 147 3.01 18.06 -12.92
C LEU A 147 2.32 17.81 -14.25
N ARG A 148 1.18 17.12 -14.27
CA ARG A 148 0.38 16.93 -15.48
C ARG A 148 -0.01 18.26 -16.11
N ASP A 149 -0.52 19.21 -15.33
CA ASP A 149 -1.00 20.49 -15.84
C ASP A 149 0.17 21.31 -16.40
N ARG A 150 1.33 21.25 -15.74
CA ARG A 150 2.57 21.85 -16.23
C ARG A 150 3.02 21.21 -17.55
N MET A 151 3.04 19.88 -17.64
CA MET A 151 3.38 19.15 -18.86
C MET A 151 2.45 19.51 -20.02
N VAL A 152 1.13 19.51 -19.77
CA VAL A 152 0.11 19.92 -20.76
C VAL A 152 0.31 21.37 -21.20
N GLY A 153 0.59 22.26 -20.26
CA GLY A 153 0.90 23.67 -20.54
C GLY A 153 2.12 23.83 -21.44
N MET A 154 3.22 23.12 -21.15
CA MET A 154 4.44 23.14 -21.96
C MET A 154 4.19 22.64 -23.40
N ILE A 155 3.49 21.52 -23.54
CA ILE A 155 3.17 20.94 -24.86
C ILE A 155 2.28 21.88 -25.67
N ARG A 156 1.24 22.46 -25.06
CA ARG A 156 0.36 23.46 -25.71
C ARG A 156 1.13 24.71 -26.11
N GLY A 157 2.00 25.21 -25.24
CA GLY A 157 2.86 26.36 -25.52
C GLY A 157 3.77 26.11 -26.71
N TRP A 158 4.46 24.98 -26.74
CA TRP A 158 5.29 24.56 -27.87
C TRP A 158 4.48 24.45 -29.17
N LYS A 159 3.33 23.75 -29.14
CA LYS A 159 2.42 23.62 -30.30
C LYS A 159 1.97 24.97 -30.85
N ASN A 160 1.57 25.90 -29.98
CA ASN A 160 1.16 27.25 -30.38
C ASN A 160 2.33 28.07 -30.96
N GLY A 161 3.55 27.81 -30.47
CA GLY A 161 4.78 28.40 -30.98
C GLY A 161 5.13 27.94 -32.39
N LEU A 162 4.78 26.71 -32.78
CA LEU A 162 5.01 26.21 -34.15
C LEU A 162 4.29 27.06 -35.20
N ALA A 163 3.05 27.49 -34.92
CA ALA A 163 2.27 28.31 -35.85
C ALA A 163 2.84 29.73 -36.04
N LYS A 164 3.66 30.21 -35.09
CA LYS A 164 4.27 31.55 -35.10
C LYS A 164 5.68 31.56 -35.69
N ARG A 165 6.33 30.40 -35.78
CA ARG A 165 7.61 30.23 -36.48
C ARG A 165 7.31 30.07 -37.98
N LYS A 166 7.11 31.18 -38.69
CA LYS A 166 7.35 31.19 -40.15
C LYS A 166 8.87 31.00 -40.38
N PRO A 167 9.28 30.28 -41.43
CA PRO A 167 10.70 30.13 -41.78
C PRO A 167 11.38 31.48 -41.99
#